data_AF-A0A9E5ESX5-F1
#
_entry.id   AF-A0A9E5ESX5-F1
#
_cell.length_a   1.000
_cell.length_b   1.000
_cell.length_c   1.000
_cell.angle_alpha   90.00
_cell.angle_beta   90.00
_cell.angle_gamma   90.00
#
_symmetry.space_group_name_H-M   'P 1'
#
loop_
_entity.id
_entity.type
_entity.pdbx_description
1 polymer ?
#
loop_
_entity_poly.entity_id
_entity_poly.type
_entity_poly.pdbx_seq_one_letter_code
_entity_poly.pdbx_strand_id
1 'polypeptide(L)' 'METTQVHDNPLVQRYAGKEMVALWNPANRYSTWRKLWVALAQTQMELGLLSEDGTTPRISPLQIKQLEQNIHNID' A
#
# COMPACT_ATOMS: atom_id res chain seq x y z
N MET A 1 13.59 -19.50 -2.26
CA MET A 1 12.73 -18.29 -2.15
C MET A 1 11.80 -18.54 -0.98
N GLU A 2 12.03 -17.82 0.12
CA GLU A 2 11.36 -18.09 1.39
C GLU A 2 9.87 -17.79 1.31
N THR A 3 9.07 -18.71 1.84
CA THR A 3 7.63 -18.63 1.95
C THR A 3 7.23 -17.66 3.07
N THR A 4 7.26 -16.35 2.82
CA THR A 4 6.77 -15.30 3.74
C THR A 4 5.25 -15.35 3.97
N GLN A 5 4.55 -16.39 3.50
CA GLN A 5 3.10 -16.53 3.55
C GLN A 5 2.59 -17.11 4.87
N VAL A 6 3.46 -17.76 5.66
CA VAL A 6 3.04 -18.47 6.87
C VAL A 6 3.90 -17.98 8.04
N HIS A 7 3.30 -17.16 8.91
CA HIS A 7 3.89 -16.93 10.22
C HIS A 7 3.98 -18.28 10.95
N ASP A 8 5.16 -18.59 11.48
CA ASP A 8 5.50 -19.84 12.19
C ASP A 8 4.83 -19.94 13.58
N ASN A 9 3.62 -19.40 13.70
CA ASN A 9 2.83 -19.44 14.90
C ASN A 9 1.80 -20.58 14.78
N PRO A 10 1.78 -21.54 15.72
CA PRO A 10 0.82 -22.64 15.69
C PRO A 10 -0.65 -22.17 15.72
N LEU A 11 -0.92 -20.96 16.23
CA LEU A 11 -2.23 -20.33 16.16
C LEU A 11 -2.67 -20.01 14.73
N VAL A 12 -1.72 -19.56 13.91
CA VAL A 12 -1.94 -19.19 12.51
C VAL A 12 -1.99 -20.42 11.62
N GLN A 13 -1.15 -21.43 11.87
CA GLN A 13 -1.08 -22.64 11.04
C GLN A 13 -2.21 -23.64 11.30
N ARG A 14 -2.64 -23.80 12.56
CA ARG A 14 -3.57 -24.89 12.96
C ARG A 14 -5.01 -24.44 13.16
N TYR A 15 -5.22 -23.20 13.63
CA TYR A 15 -6.55 -22.76 14.07
C TYR A 15 -7.13 -21.63 13.22
N ALA A 16 -6.30 -20.80 12.57
CA ALA A 16 -6.78 -19.71 11.74
C ALA A 16 -7.24 -20.19 10.35
N GLY A 17 -8.38 -19.69 9.89
CA GLY A 17 -8.85 -19.91 8.53
C GLY A 17 -7.98 -19.20 7.49
N LYS A 18 -7.91 -19.76 6.27
CA LYS A 18 -7.06 -19.23 5.17
C LYS A 18 -7.33 -17.75 4.87
N GLU A 19 -8.59 -17.32 4.95
CA GLU A 19 -8.98 -15.92 4.73
C GLU A 19 -8.42 -14.99 5.81
N MET A 20 -8.45 -15.41 7.07
CA MET A 20 -7.89 -14.64 8.18
C MET A 20 -6.37 -14.52 8.05
N VAL A 21 -5.68 -15.62 7.71
CA VAL A 21 -4.23 -15.61 7.48
C VAL A 21 -3.88 -14.68 6.33
N ALA A 22 -4.63 -14.73 5.22
CA ALA A 22 -4.42 -13.86 4.08
C ALA A 22 -4.63 -12.38 4.45
N LEU A 23 -5.71 -12.04 5.18
CA LEU A 23 -6.02 -10.67 5.58
C LEU A 23 -4.89 -10.02 6.38
N TRP A 24 -4.29 -10.78 7.30
CA TRP A 24 -3.25 -10.29 8.20
C TRP A 24 -1.82 -10.58 7.73
N ASN A 25 -1.64 -11.11 6.51
CA ASN A 25 -0.30 -11.37 6.01
C ASN A 25 0.47 -10.05 5.76
N PRO A 26 1.82 -10.08 5.79
CA PRO A 26 2.63 -8.89 5.55
C PRO A 26 2.36 -8.23 4.19
N ALA A 27 2.17 -9.03 3.12
CA ALA A 27 1.92 -8.53 1.78
C ALA A 27 0.61 -7.71 1.67
N ASN A 28 -0.45 -8.13 2.34
CA ASN A 28 -1.73 -7.41 2.41
C ASN A 28 -1.58 -6.13 3.22
N ARG A 29 -0.87 -6.16 4.34
CA ARG A 29 -0.58 -4.96 5.12
C ARG A 29 0.17 -3.91 4.30
N TYR A 30 1.27 -4.29 3.64
CA TYR A 30 2.08 -3.34 2.87
C TYR A 30 1.36 -2.82 1.63
N SER A 31 0.64 -3.68 0.89
CA SER A 31 -0.18 -3.23 -0.24
C SER A 31 -1.33 -2.33 0.22
N THR A 32 -1.93 -2.60 1.39
CA THR A 32 -2.97 -1.73 1.98
C THR A 32 -2.42 -0.36 2.32
N TRP A 33 -1.23 -0.26 2.91
CA TRP A 33 -0.59 1.04 3.16
C TRP A 33 -0.29 1.81 1.88
N ARG A 34 0.18 1.14 0.82
CA ARG A 34 0.41 1.78 -0.47
C ARG A 34 -0.88 2.29 -1.12
N LYS A 35 -1.98 1.54 -1.00
CA LYS A 35 -3.32 2.01 -1.41
C LYS A 35 -3.73 3.28 -0.65
N LEU A 36 -3.46 3.35 0.66
CA LEU A 36 -3.72 4.55 1.45
C LEU A 36 -2.86 5.74 0.99
N TRP A 37 -1.59 5.54 0.64
CA TRP A 37 -0.76 6.61 0.09
C TRP A 37 -1.24 7.10 -1.28
N VAL A 38 -1.72 6.20 -2.15
CA VAL A 38 -2.34 6.58 -3.43
C VAL A 38 -3.59 7.44 -3.18
N ALA A 39 -4.49 7.00 -2.29
CA ALA A 39 -5.70 7.75 -1.96
C ALA A 39 -5.39 9.13 -1.33
N LEU A 40 -4.35 9.18 -0.48
CA LEU A 40 -3.85 10.43 0.07
C LEU A 40 -3.34 11.36 -1.04
N ALA A 41 -2.54 10.83 -1.97
CA ALA A 41 -1.98 11.59 -3.07
C ALA A 41 -3.07 12.13 -4.02
N GLN A 42 -4.09 11.32 -4.32
CA GLN A 42 -5.27 11.73 -5.09
C GLN A 42 -6.01 12.87 -4.40
N THR A 43 -6.31 12.72 -3.10
CA THR A 43 -6.98 13.78 -2.31
C THR A 43 -6.17 15.08 -2.28
N GLN A 44 -4.84 14.99 -2.10
CA GLN A 44 -3.96 16.15 -2.09
C GLN A 44 -3.91 16.88 -3.43
N MET A 45 -3.97 16.12 -4.54
CA MET A 45 -4.06 16.68 -5.89
C MET A 45 -5.43 17.34 -6.13
N GLU A 46 -6.53 16.71 -5.70
CA GLU A 46 -7.89 17.26 -5.80
C GLU A 46 -8.05 18.55 -4.98
N LEU A 47 -7.39 18.64 -3.82
CA LEU A 47 -7.32 19.85 -3.01
C LEU A 47 -6.44 20.96 -3.62
N GLY A 48 -5.73 20.68 -4.72
CA GLY A 48 -4.89 21.67 -5.39
C GLY A 48 -3.71 22.14 -4.56
N LEU A 49 -3.18 21.29 -3.66
CA LEU A 49 -2.05 21.66 -2.81
C LEU A 49 -0.83 22.00 -3.68
N LEU A 50 -0.23 23.16 -3.41
CA LEU A 50 0.96 23.62 -4.10
C LEU A 50 2.22 23.17 -3.36
N SER A 51 3.32 23.07 -4.09
CA SER A 51 4.66 22.88 -3.52
C SER A 51 5.10 24.12 -2.74
N GLU A 52 6.23 24.04 -2.05
CA GLU A 52 6.79 25.14 -1.23
C GLU A 52 7.00 26.44 -2.03
N ASP A 53 7.25 26.31 -3.35
CA ASP A 53 7.41 27.43 -4.28
C ASP A 53 6.09 28.13 -4.65
N GLY A 54 4.94 27.65 -4.17
CA GLY A 54 3.61 28.24 -4.40
C GLY A 54 3.15 28.26 -5.86
N THR A 55 3.88 27.60 -6.77
CA THR A 55 3.65 27.70 -8.22
C THR A 55 3.40 26.34 -8.88
N THR A 56 4.04 25.28 -8.38
CA THR A 56 3.89 23.92 -8.92
C THR A 56 2.89 23.10 -8.10
N PRO A 57 2.08 22.22 -8.72
CA PRO A 57 1.27 21.25 -7.97
C PRO A 57 2.18 20.34 -7.14
N ARG A 58 1.82 20.12 -5.87
CA ARG A 58 2.57 19.25 -4.95
C ARG A 58 2.63 17.81 -5.44
N ILE A 59 1.58 17.37 -6.13
CA ILE A 59 1.47 16.02 -6.67
C ILE A 59 0.97 16.10 -8.12
N SER A 60 1.73 15.45 -9.01
CA SER A 60 1.39 15.30 -10.42
C SER A 60 0.54 14.05 -10.69
N PRO A 61 -0.38 14.08 -11.66
CA PRO A 61 -1.12 12.89 -12.10
C PRO A 61 -0.21 11.73 -12.52
N LEU A 62 0.96 12.03 -13.08
CA LEU A 62 1.94 11.01 -13.47
C LEU A 62 2.51 10.28 -12.24
N GLN A 63 2.76 11.02 -11.15
CA GLN A 63 3.28 10.46 -9.91
C GLN A 63 2.24 9.54 -9.26
N ILE A 64 0.96 9.91 -9.28
CA ILE A 64 -0.14 9.05 -8.79
C ILE A 64 -0.18 7.75 -9.60
N LYS A 65 -0.10 7.83 -10.94
CA LYS A 65 -0.08 6.65 -11.80
C LYS A 65 1.12 5.73 -11.52
N GLN A 66 2.28 6.31 -11.23
CA GLN A 66 3.46 5.53 -10.82
C GLN A 66 3.23 4.83 -9.47
N LEU A 67 2.57 5.48 -8.50
CA LEU A 67 2.22 4.87 -7.23
C LEU A 67 1.25 3.70 -7.40
N GLU A 68 0.23 3.85 -8.24
CA GLU A 68 -0.75 2.80 -8.57
C GLU A 68 -0.08 1.55 -9.17
N GLN A 69 0.87 1.74 -10.08
CA GLN A 69 1.63 0.65 -10.69
C GLN A 69 2.50 -0.12 -9.70
N ASN A 70 2.89 0.51 -8.59
CA ASN A 70 3.81 -0.05 -7.60
C ASN A 70 3.11 -0.53 -6.32
N ILE A 71 1.78 -0.63 -6.25
CA ILE A 71 1.07 -1.07 -5.03
C ILE A 71 1.55 -2.45 -4.54
N HIS A 72 1.87 -3.35 -5.45
CA HIS A 72 2.24 -4.74 -5.14
C HIS A 72 3.73 -5.05 -5.29
N ASN A 73 4.56 -4.05 -5.59
CA ASN A 73 6.03 -4.19 -5.73
C ASN A 73 6.72 -4.29 -4.35
N ILE A 74 6.42 -5.36 -3.62
CA ILE A 74 6.87 -5.59 -2.24
C ILE A 74 8.01 -6.61 -2.31
N ASP A 75 9.21 -6.13 -2.63
CA ASP A 75 10.47 -6.89 -2.52
C ASP A 75 10.95 -6.96 -1.07
#